data_AF-A0A851MRT3-F1
#
_entry.id   AF-A0A851MRT3-F1
#
_cell.length_a   1.000
_cell.length_b   1.000
_cell.length_c   1.000
_cell.angle_alpha   90.00
_cell.angle_beta   90.00
_cell.angle_gamma   90.00
#
_symmetry.space_group_name_H-M   'P 1'
#
loop_
_entity.id
_entity.type
_entity.pdbx_description
1 polymer ?
#
loop_
_entity_poly.entity_id
_entity_poly.type
_entity_poly.pdbx_seq_one_letter_code
_entity_poly.pdbx_strand_id
1 'polypeptide(L)'
;GVNMMLRKIAVAAAAKPAVEIRQDGESFYIRTSTPVRTTEIRFKVGEEFEEQTVDGRPCKSLARWESENKMVCEQRLLKGDGPKT
;
A
#
# COMPACT_ATOMS: atom_id res chain seq x y z
N GLY A 1 6.34 16.85 2.16
CA GLY A 1 7.02 15.89 1.27
C GLY A 1 8.16 15.20 2.00
N VAL A 2 8.64 14.05 1.52
CA VAL A 2 9.76 13.29 2.11
C VAL A 2 11.11 13.96 1.77
N ASN A 3 12.05 14.06 2.72
CA ASN A 3 13.40 14.64 2.48
C ASN A 3 14.26 13.74 1.56
N MET A 4 15.14 14.34 0.74
CA MET A 4 16.00 13.68 -0.25
C MET A 4 16.84 12.53 0.32
N MET A 5 17.38 12.68 1.53
CA MET A 5 18.15 11.60 2.17
C MET A 5 17.29 10.37 2.44
N LEU A 6 16.09 10.57 2.99
CA LEU A 6 15.12 9.50 3.23
C LEU A 6 14.65 8.86 1.92
N ARG A 7 14.48 9.65 0.85
CA ARG A 7 14.17 9.12 -0.48
C ARG A 7 15.25 8.17 -0.99
N LYS A 8 16.54 8.54 -0.88
CA LYS A 8 17.65 7.69 -1.34
C LYS A 8 17.71 6.35 -0.60
N ILE A 9 17.54 6.39 0.72
CA ILE A 9 17.49 5.17 1.54
C ILE A 9 16.29 4.30 1.15
N ALA A 10 15.11 4.90 1.03
CA ALA A 10 13.89 4.18 0.65
C ALA A 10 14.01 3.54 -0.74
N VAL A 11 14.57 4.25 -1.73
CA VAL A 11 14.80 3.70 -3.07
C VAL A 11 15.76 2.51 -3.02
N ALA A 12 16.88 2.62 -2.31
CA ALA A 12 17.85 1.54 -2.20
C ALA A 12 17.28 0.32 -1.47
N ALA A 13 16.54 0.53 -0.38
CA ALA A 13 15.96 -0.55 0.40
C ALA A 13 14.75 -1.19 -0.28
N ALA A 14 13.89 -0.41 -0.94
CA ALA A 14 12.71 -0.93 -1.62
C ALA A 14 12.97 -1.34 -3.08
N ALA A 15 14.22 -1.34 -3.55
CA ALA A 15 14.56 -1.66 -4.94
C ALA A 15 14.16 -3.08 -5.37
N LYS A 16 14.16 -4.04 -4.42
CA LYS A 16 13.79 -5.45 -4.66
C LYS A 16 12.87 -5.93 -3.54
N PRO A 17 11.58 -5.54 -3.54
CA PRO A 17 10.65 -6.01 -2.54
C PRO A 17 10.29 -7.47 -2.81
N ALA A 18 10.22 -8.28 -1.76
CA ALA A 18 9.56 -9.58 -1.82
C ALA A 18 8.07 -9.36 -1.56
N VAL A 19 7.22 -9.69 -2.53
CA VAL A 19 5.77 -9.54 -2.43
C VAL A 19 5.12 -10.92 -2.42
N GLU A 20 4.41 -11.23 -1.34
CA GLU A 20 3.59 -12.42 -1.21
C GLU A 20 2.12 -12.01 -1.29
N ILE A 21 1.39 -12.64 -2.20
CA ILE A 21 -0.04 -12.41 -2.41
C ILE A 21 -0.77 -13.73 -2.17
N ARG A 22 -1.76 -13.72 -1.28
CA ARG A 22 -2.69 -14.83 -1.09
C ARG A 22 -4.10 -14.33 -1.37
N GLN A 23 -4.84 -15.10 -2.16
CA GLN A 23 -6.22 -14.81 -2.52
C GLN A 23 -7.11 -15.97 -2.10
N ASP A 24 -8.22 -15.64 -1.46
CA ASP A 24 -9.31 -16.57 -1.13
C ASP A 24 -10.64 -15.93 -1.54
N GLY A 25 -11.12 -16.28 -2.74
CA GLY A 25 -12.25 -15.63 -3.38
C GLY A 25 -12.00 -14.12 -3.58
N GLU A 26 -12.77 -13.30 -2.86
CA GLU A 26 -12.67 -11.83 -2.85
C GLU A 26 -11.75 -11.30 -1.74
N SER A 27 -11.25 -12.16 -0.86
CA SER A 27 -10.35 -11.79 0.24
C SER A 27 -8.89 -11.87 -0.22
N PHE A 28 -8.13 -10.82 0.06
CA PHE A 28 -6.72 -10.71 -0.27
C PHE A 28 -5.89 -10.48 0.97
N TYR A 29 -4.74 -11.13 0.99
CA TYR A 29 -3.63 -10.84 1.89
C TYR A 29 -2.41 -10.50 1.05
N ILE A 30 -1.85 -9.31 1.25
CA ILE A 30 -0.62 -8.88 0.59
C ILE A 30 0.41 -8.54 1.65
N ARG A 31 1.55 -9.23 1.58
CA ARG A 31 2.73 -8.96 2.39
C ARG A 31 3.85 -8.44 1.51
N THR A 32 4.31 -7.24 1.79
CA THR A 32 5.44 -6.62 1.11
C THR A 32 6.60 -6.51 2.08
N SER A 33 7.71 -7.18 1.78
CA SER A 33 8.91 -7.22 2.61
C SER A 33 10.08 -6.57 1.90
N THR A 34 10.70 -5.60 2.57
CA THR A 34 11.95 -4.95 2.18
C THR A 34 12.95 -5.05 3.34
N PRO A 35 14.26 -4.84 3.13
CA PRO A 35 15.26 -4.82 4.21
C PRO A 35 14.97 -3.83 5.34
N VAL A 36 14.20 -2.76 5.08
CA VAL A 36 13.91 -1.71 6.08
C VAL A 36 12.50 -1.79 6.65
N ARG A 37 11.55 -2.41 5.94
CA ARG A 37 10.15 -2.45 6.36
C ARG A 37 9.42 -3.65 5.77
N THR A 38 8.63 -4.32 6.60
CA THR A 38 7.61 -5.26 6.16
C THR A 38 6.23 -4.66 6.43
N THR A 39 5.33 -4.73 5.47
CA THR A 39 3.92 -4.32 5.60
C THR A 39 3.02 -5.47 5.22
N GLU A 40 1.92 -5.62 5.95
CA GLU A 40 0.90 -6.64 5.69
C GLU A 40 -0.46 -5.97 5.63
N ILE A 41 -1.21 -6.25 4.57
CA ILE A 41 -2.57 -5.75 4.40
C ILE A 41 -3.52 -6.93 4.15
N ARG A 42 -4.72 -6.82 4.73
CA ARG A 42 -5.83 -7.74 4.51
C ARG A 42 -7.04 -6.93 4.13
N PHE A 43 -7.65 -7.26 3.00
CA PHE A 43 -8.83 -6.57 2.52
C PHE A 43 -9.72 -7.52 1.74
N LYS A 44 -10.99 -7.14 1.64
CA LYS A 44 -11.93 -7.79 0.74
C LYS A 44 -12.30 -6.81 -0.37
N VAL A 45 -12.34 -7.28 -1.61
CA VAL A 45 -12.67 -6.43 -2.75
C VAL A 45 -14.07 -5.85 -2.57
N GLY A 46 -14.22 -4.54 -2.79
CA GLY A 46 -15.48 -3.81 -2.61
C GLY A 46 -15.74 -3.31 -1.19
N GLU A 47 -14.91 -3.67 -0.21
CA GLU A 47 -15.04 -3.22 1.18
C GLU A 47 -13.92 -2.22 1.55
N GLU A 48 -14.28 -1.15 2.27
CA GLU A 48 -13.29 -0.19 2.77
C GLU A 48 -12.50 -0.80 3.93
N PHE A 49 -11.18 -0.57 3.94
CA PHE A 49 -10.30 -1.00 5.02
C PHE A 49 -9.34 0.12 5.43
N GLU A 50 -8.82 0.04 6.65
CA GLU A 50 -7.82 0.98 7.14
C GLU A 50 -6.41 0.44 6.89
N GLU A 51 -5.54 1.27 6.34
CA GLU A 51 -4.14 0.96 6.18
C GLU A 51 -3.24 2.18 6.44
N GLN A 52 -1.94 2.00 6.28
CA GLN A 52 -0.98 3.09 6.34
C GLN A 52 -0.28 3.23 5.00
N THR A 53 -0.13 4.48 4.55
CA THR A 53 0.70 4.78 3.39
C THR A 53 2.16 4.41 3.65
N VAL A 54 2.97 4.34 2.59
CA VAL A 54 4.41 4.03 2.68
C VAL A 54 5.16 5.01 3.59
N ASP A 55 4.70 6.26 3.69
CA ASP A 55 5.25 7.27 4.60
C ASP A 55 4.59 7.29 6.00
N GLY A 56 3.76 6.30 6.33
CA GLY A 56 3.23 6.05 7.67
C GLY A 56 1.97 6.82 8.04
N ARG A 57 1.27 7.42 7.06
CA ARG A 57 0.03 8.15 7.33
C ARG A 57 -1.17 7.22 7.28
N PRO A 58 -2.07 7.24 8.28
CA PRO A 58 -3.32 6.48 8.23
C PRO A 58 -4.21 6.90 7.07
N CYS A 59 -4.70 5.94 6.30
CA CYS A 59 -5.66 6.15 5.23
C CYS A 59 -6.74 5.05 5.22
N LYS A 60 -7.87 5.37 4.61
CA LYS A 60 -8.86 4.38 4.19
C LYS A 60 -8.61 4.02 2.74
N SER A 61 -8.78 2.75 2.43
CA SER A 61 -8.52 2.21 1.11
C SER A 61 -9.67 1.37 0.63
N LEU A 62 -9.91 1.40 -0.68
CA LEU A 62 -10.98 0.65 -1.33
C LEU A 62 -10.45 0.01 -2.60
N ALA A 63 -10.35 -1.32 -2.59
CA ALA A 63 -9.94 -2.10 -3.74
C ALA A 63 -11.15 -2.51 -4.58
N ARG A 64 -11.07 -2.33 -5.91
CA ARG A 64 -12.10 -2.70 -6.88
C ARG A 64 -11.48 -3.30 -8.14
N TRP A 65 -12.17 -4.26 -8.76
CA TRP A 65 -11.82 -4.72 -10.10
C TRP A 65 -12.17 -3.64 -11.13
N GLU A 66 -11.17 -3.17 -11.87
CA GLU A 66 -11.37 -2.31 -13.06
C GLU A 66 -11.61 -3.17 -14.30
N SER A 67 -10.98 -4.34 -14.35
CA SER A 67 -11.22 -5.38 -15.36
C SER A 67 -10.97 -6.76 -14.76
N GLU A 68 -11.19 -7.82 -15.54
CA GLU A 68 -10.99 -9.22 -15.13
C GLU A 68 -9.60 -9.47 -14.51
N ASN A 69 -8.57 -8.78 -14.99
CA ASN A 69 -7.18 -9.00 -14.59
C ASN A 69 -6.51 -7.74 -14.00
N LYS A 70 -7.28 -6.71 -13.65
CA LYS A 70 -6.75 -5.46 -13.09
C LYS A 70 -7.59 -4.96 -11.93
N MET A 71 -6.92 -4.81 -10.79
CA MET A 71 -7.48 -4.21 -9.58
C MET A 71 -6.90 -2.81 -9.39
N VAL A 72 -7.75 -1.88 -8.97
CA VAL A 72 -7.38 -0.51 -8.60
C VAL A 72 -7.75 -0.31 -7.13
N CYS A 73 -6.87 0.36 -6.39
CA CYS A 73 -7.08 0.70 -4.99
C CYS A 73 -7.05 2.22 -4.82
N GLU A 74 -8.17 2.79 -4.38
CA GLU A 74 -8.27 4.21 -4.06
C GLU A 74 -7.93 4.43 -2.58
N GLN A 75 -6.96 5.32 -2.30
CA GLN A 75 -6.55 5.65 -0.93
C GLN A 75 -7.02 7.07 -0.57
N ARG A 76 -7.73 7.21 0.56
CA ARG A 76 -8.19 8.49 1.12
C ARG A 76 -7.57 8.70 2.49
N LEU A 77 -6.82 9.79 2.65
CA LEU A 77 -6.20 10.14 3.93
C LEU A 77 -7.28 10.41 4.97
N LEU A 78 -7.08 9.88 6.18
CA LEU A 78 -7.98 10.14 7.31
C LEU A 78 -7.84 11.58 7.83
N LYS A 79 -6.65 12.19 7.66
CA LYS A 79 -6.38 13.57 8.08
C LYS A 79 -5.24 14.18 7.26
N GLY A 80 -5.42 15.44 6.83
CA GLY A 80 -4.41 16.27 6.18
C GLY A 80 -4.31 16.12 4.66
N ASP A 81 -3.61 17.05 4.03
CA ASP A 81 -3.31 16.98 2.59
C ASP A 81 -2.24 15.92 2.29
N GLY A 82 -2.33 15.32 1.10
CA GLY A 82 -1.29 14.47 0.53
C GLY A 82 0.09 15.14 0.51
N PRO A 83 1.18 14.38 0.32
CA PRO A 83 2.48 15.00 0.07
C PRO A 83 2.33 15.81 -1.22
N LYS A 84 2.38 17.14 -1.13
CA LYS A 84 2.56 18.00 -2.31
C LYS A 84 3.97 17.70 -2.84
N THR A 85 4.03 16.99 -3.96
CA THR A 85 5.27 16.67 -4.68
C THR A 85 5.69 17.83 -5.55
#